data_AF-A0A356TN65-F1
#
_entry.id   AF-A0A356TN65-F1
#
_cell.length_a   1.000
_cell.length_b   1.000
_cell.length_c   1.000
_cell.angle_alpha   90.00
_cell.angle_beta   90.00
_cell.angle_gamma   90.00
#
_symmetry.space_group_name_H-M   'P 1'
#
loop_
_entity.id
_entity.type
_entity.pdbx_description
1 polymer ?
#
loop_
_entity_poly.entity_id
_entity_poly.type
_entity_poly.pdbx_seq_one_letter_code
_entity_poly.pdbx_strand_id
1 'polypeptide(L)'
;FSVEGCGQPLRDGRALARQPYVQLVDADSASVLWTENAAHDFLVWRPGETPREVGSRIEETTFLGADRAQRQVDLRGLEPGALHCYALRDEDGALLGPFGFRTAPASADSEIDVMVFGDSGRGFPDQYVLADQMLTAPVDLIIHTGDIAYPNGTLQEF
;
A
#
# COMPACT_ATOMS: atom_id res chain seq x y z
N PHE A 1 1.80 -5.81 -8.34
CA PHE A 1 0.35 -5.69 -8.12
C PHE A 1 -0.25 -4.63 -9.04
N SER A 2 -0.58 -5.02 -10.27
CA SER A 2 -1.67 -4.38 -11.01
C SER A 2 -2.89 -5.16 -10.56
N VAL A 3 -3.86 -4.49 -9.92
CA VAL A 3 -5.11 -5.17 -9.57
C VAL A 3 -6.05 -4.89 -10.72
N GLU A 4 -6.30 -5.91 -11.53
CA GLU A 4 -7.15 -5.84 -12.71
C GLU A 4 -8.45 -5.09 -12.38
N GLY A 5 -8.77 -4.06 -13.17
CA GLY A 5 -9.98 -3.25 -12.98
C GLY A 5 -9.78 -1.86 -12.38
N CYS A 6 -8.63 -1.57 -11.76
CA CYS A 6 -8.35 -0.20 -11.27
C CYS A 6 -7.78 0.74 -12.34
N GLY A 7 -7.22 0.20 -13.42
CA GLY A 7 -6.53 0.96 -14.47
C GLY A 7 -5.02 0.72 -14.48
N GLN A 8 -4.31 1.46 -15.35
CA GLN A 8 -2.85 1.37 -15.43
C GLN A 8 -2.20 2.27 -14.38
N PRO A 9 -1.39 1.74 -13.44
CA PRO A 9 -0.78 2.55 -12.40
C PRO A 9 0.25 3.51 -12.99
N LEU A 10 0.03 4.82 -12.81
CA LEU A 10 1.04 5.84 -13.01
C LEU A 10 1.98 5.84 -11.79
N ARG A 11 3.28 5.68 -12.03
CA ARG A 11 4.32 5.75 -11.00
C ARG A 11 5.21 6.94 -11.27
N ASP A 12 4.73 8.15 -10.99
CA ASP A 12 5.63 9.31 -10.90
C ASP A 12 6.05 9.48 -9.44
N GLY A 13 7.17 8.85 -9.07
CA GLY A 13 7.66 8.81 -7.69
C GLY A 13 8.31 10.11 -7.20
N ARG A 14 8.17 11.23 -7.92
CA ARG A 14 8.94 12.46 -7.66
C ARG A 14 8.61 13.19 -6.36
N ALA A 15 7.56 12.80 -5.63
CA ALA A 15 7.13 13.47 -4.41
C ALA A 15 6.99 12.56 -3.15
N LEU A 16 7.30 11.26 -3.25
CA LEU A 16 7.22 10.34 -2.11
C LEU A 16 8.59 9.86 -1.64
N ALA A 17 8.81 9.87 -0.33
CA ALA A 17 9.93 9.19 0.31
C ALA A 17 9.70 7.68 0.44
N ARG A 18 8.43 7.25 0.53
CA ARG A 18 8.03 5.84 0.50
C ARG A 18 6.70 5.70 -0.22
N GLN A 19 6.66 4.78 -1.17
CA GLN A 19 5.44 4.45 -1.94
C GLN A 19 4.32 3.98 -1.02
N PRO A 20 3.05 4.18 -1.41
CA PRO A 20 1.92 3.74 -0.60
C PRO A 20 1.87 2.22 -0.49
N TYR A 21 1.50 1.74 0.70
CA TYR A 21 1.26 0.33 0.98
C TYR A 21 -0.02 0.17 1.81
N VAL A 22 -0.64 -1.01 1.67
CA VAL A 22 -1.89 -1.37 2.35
C VAL A 22 -1.58 -2.36 3.46
N GLN A 23 -2.20 -2.19 4.63
CA GLN A 23 -2.10 -3.12 5.75
C GLN A 23 -3.42 -3.23 6.50
N LEU A 24 -3.50 -4.20 7.41
CA LEU A 24 -4.66 -4.41 8.29
C LEU A 24 -5.97 -4.47 7.52
N VAL A 25 -5.96 -5.18 6.39
CA VAL A 25 -7.14 -5.40 5.55
C VAL A 25 -8.07 -6.37 6.28
N ASP A 26 -9.31 -5.94 6.45
CA ASP A 26 -10.44 -6.73 6.97
C ASP A 26 -11.55 -6.77 5.91
N ALA A 27 -12.71 -7.34 6.25
CA ALA A 27 -13.86 -7.43 5.38
C ALA A 27 -14.44 -6.04 5.05
N ASP A 28 -14.37 -5.09 5.97
CA ASP A 28 -14.99 -3.76 5.82
C ASP A 28 -14.01 -2.58 5.99
N SER A 29 -12.72 -2.87 6.14
CA SER A 29 -11.73 -1.86 6.47
C SER A 29 -10.33 -2.20 5.98
N ALA A 30 -9.50 -1.16 5.87
CA ALA A 30 -8.09 -1.27 5.52
C ALA A 30 -7.38 0.03 5.93
N SER A 31 -6.07 -0.04 6.15
CA SER A 31 -5.23 1.15 6.32
C SER A 31 -4.30 1.30 5.13
N VAL A 32 -4.20 2.52 4.59
CA VAL A 32 -3.22 2.87 3.55
C VAL A 32 -2.25 3.89 4.11
N LEU A 33 -0.95 3.61 3.95
CA LEU A 33 0.13 4.42 4.50
C LEU A 33 1.15 4.75 3.44
N TRP A 34 1.78 5.92 3.55
CA TRP A 34 2.86 6.37 2.68
C TRP A 34 3.74 7.38 3.41
N THR A 35 4.93 7.65 2.89
CA THR A 35 5.78 8.74 3.39
C THR A 35 5.96 9.75 2.29
N GLU A 36 5.57 10.99 2.54
CA GLU A 36 5.59 12.07 1.55
C GLU A 36 6.61 13.16 1.90
N ASN A 37 7.15 13.80 0.85
CA ASN A 37 7.94 15.03 0.96
C ASN A 37 7.08 16.30 0.70
N ALA A 38 5.89 16.12 0.12
CA ALA A 38 4.92 17.15 -0.18
C ALA A 38 3.50 16.59 0.01
N ALA A 39 2.53 17.43 0.34
CA ALA A 39 1.18 16.99 0.65
C ALA A 39 0.47 16.39 -0.57
N HIS A 40 -0.21 15.26 -0.36
CA HIS A 40 -1.13 14.68 -1.35
C HIS A 40 -2.51 14.43 -0.75
N ASP A 41 -3.54 14.58 -1.59
CA ASP A 41 -4.88 14.12 -1.28
C ASP A 41 -4.99 12.62 -1.54
N PHE A 42 -5.78 11.92 -0.72
CA PHE A 42 -6.05 10.50 -0.90
C PHE A 42 -7.43 10.27 -1.50
N LEU A 43 -7.48 9.54 -2.61
CA LEU A 43 -8.70 9.19 -3.34
C LEU A 43 -8.95 7.69 -3.29
N VAL A 44 -10.21 7.27 -3.11
CA VAL A 44 -10.63 5.86 -3.11
C VAL A 44 -11.96 5.66 -3.84
N TRP A 45 -12.12 4.53 -4.54
CA TRP A 45 -13.35 4.14 -5.24
C TRP A 45 -13.41 2.63 -5.48
N ARG A 46 -14.58 2.09 -5.84
CA ARG A 46 -14.67 0.79 -6.52
C ARG A 46 -14.68 0.97 -8.04
N PRO A 47 -14.24 -0.02 -8.83
CA PRO A 47 -14.35 0.03 -10.28
C PRO A 47 -15.77 0.43 -10.75
N GLY A 48 -15.86 1.46 -11.59
CA GLY A 48 -17.13 2.00 -12.09
C GLY A 48 -17.77 3.09 -11.21
N GLU A 49 -17.19 3.41 -10.06
CA GLU A 49 -17.64 4.50 -9.19
C GLU A 49 -16.78 5.76 -9.34
N THR A 50 -17.32 6.90 -8.92
CA THR A 50 -16.58 8.17 -8.83
C THR A 50 -15.61 8.14 -7.64
N PRO A 51 -14.33 8.52 -7.82
CA PRO A 51 -13.39 8.73 -6.73
C PRO A 51 -13.92 9.70 -5.67
N ARG A 52 -13.83 9.29 -4.41
CA ARG A 52 -14.07 10.15 -3.25
C ARG A 52 -12.77 10.40 -2.50
N GLU A 53 -12.66 11.60 -1.94
CA GLU A 53 -11.54 11.97 -1.09
C GLU A 53 -11.77 11.52 0.35
N VAL A 54 -10.71 11.05 1.00
CA VAL A 54 -10.73 10.68 2.41
C VAL A 54 -9.53 11.34 3.08
N GLY A 55 -9.78 12.00 4.22
CA GLY A 55 -8.73 12.66 4.98
C GLY A 55 -7.69 11.67 5.50
N SER A 56 -6.42 12.04 5.35
CA SER A 56 -5.30 11.36 5.99
C SER A 56 -4.95 12.03 7.31
N ARG A 57 -4.26 11.30 8.19
CA ARG A 57 -3.60 11.85 9.38
C ARG A 57 -2.09 11.72 9.24
N ILE A 58 -1.36 12.57 9.98
CA ILE A 58 0.07 12.38 10.21
C ILE A 58 0.23 11.39 11.34
N GLU A 59 1.04 10.35 11.15
CA GLU A 59 1.55 9.54 12.25
C GLU A 59 2.73 10.29 12.90
N GLU A 60 2.58 10.65 14.17
CA GLU A 60 3.63 11.31 14.92
C GLU A 60 4.81 10.35 15.12
N THR A 61 5.96 10.67 14.53
CA THR A 61 7.18 9.87 14.60
C THR A 61 8.41 10.76 14.65
N THR A 62 9.41 10.36 15.44
CA THR A 62 10.70 11.06 15.55
C THR A 62 11.75 10.52 14.58
N PHE A 63 11.42 9.46 13.83
CA PHE A 63 12.36 8.75 12.95
C PHE A 63 12.39 9.33 11.52
N LEU A 64 11.49 10.26 11.21
CA LEU A 64 11.47 10.98 9.95
C LEU A 64 12.24 12.30 10.07
N GLY A 65 12.95 12.68 9.00
CA GLY A 65 13.49 14.03 8.88
C GLY A 65 12.38 15.09 8.93
N ALA A 66 12.71 16.31 9.32
CA ALA A 66 11.74 17.40 9.51
C ALA A 66 10.97 17.81 8.23
N ASP A 67 11.43 17.34 7.07
CA ASP A 67 10.88 17.58 5.74
C ASP A 67 9.91 16.48 5.26
N ARG A 68 9.62 15.47 6.11
CA ARG A 68 8.82 14.30 5.73
C ARG A 68 7.68 14.05 6.70
N ALA A 69 6.58 13.53 6.16
CA ALA A 69 5.44 13.09 6.96
C ALA A 69 5.06 11.65 6.60
N GLN A 70 4.91 10.82 7.63
CA GLN A 70 4.23 9.53 7.51
C GLN A 70 2.73 9.80 7.54
N ARG A 71 2.02 9.40 6.49
CA ARG A 71 0.58 9.54 6.38
C ARG A 71 -0.10 8.20 6.58
N GLN A 72 -1.30 8.26 7.17
CA GLN A 72 -2.20 7.13 7.24
C GLN A 72 -3.63 7.54 6.94
N VAL A 73 -4.32 6.71 6.17
CA VAL A 73 -5.76 6.74 5.95
C VAL A 73 -6.35 5.45 6.50
N ASP A 74 -7.38 5.55 7.34
CA ASP A 74 -8.16 4.41 7.80
C ASP A 74 -9.49 4.39 7.06
N LEU A 75 -9.65 3.39 6.20
CA LEU A 75 -10.86 3.14 5.45
C LEU A 75 -11.80 2.26 6.27
N ARG A 76 -13.08 2.62 6.29
CA ARG A 76 -14.16 1.91 6.98
C ARG A 76 -15.39 1.85 6.08
N GLY A 77 -16.26 0.87 6.33
CA GLY A 77 -17.48 0.66 5.55
C GLY A 77 -17.20 0.24 4.11
N LEU A 78 -16.09 -0.47 3.89
CA LEU A 78 -15.77 -1.07 2.60
C LEU A 78 -16.67 -2.29 2.36
N GLU A 79 -16.95 -2.58 1.09
CA GLU A 79 -17.65 -3.80 0.70
C GLU A 79 -16.74 -5.02 0.86
N PRO A 80 -17.16 -6.10 1.52
CA PRO A 80 -16.38 -7.34 1.65
C PRO A 80 -16.09 -8.05 0.32
N GLY A 81 -14.91 -8.65 0.19
CA GLY A 81 -14.47 -9.38 -1.00
C GLY A 81 -14.32 -8.53 -2.27
N ALA A 82 -14.46 -7.20 -2.16
CA ALA A 82 -14.52 -6.31 -3.30
C ALA A 82 -13.15 -5.69 -3.60
N LEU A 83 -12.93 -5.39 -4.89
CA LEU A 83 -11.79 -4.60 -5.32
C LEU A 83 -12.04 -3.12 -5.00
N HIS A 84 -11.13 -2.53 -4.23
CA HIS A 84 -11.07 -1.10 -3.97
C HIS A 84 -9.81 -0.54 -4.63
N CYS A 85 -9.99 0.56 -5.34
CA CYS A 85 -8.95 1.30 -6.02
C CYS A 85 -8.63 2.57 -5.25
N TYR A 86 -7.37 3.00 -5.29
CA TYR A 86 -6.96 4.24 -4.66
C TYR A 86 -5.85 4.94 -5.44
N ALA A 87 -5.71 6.24 -5.20
CA ALA A 87 -4.64 7.06 -5.77
C ALA A 87 -4.28 8.19 -4.80
N LEU A 88 -3.06 8.71 -4.95
CA LEU A 88 -2.67 9.98 -4.36
C LEU A 88 -2.73 11.06 -5.44
N ARG A 89 -3.23 12.24 -5.10
CA ARG A 89 -3.31 13.39 -6.00
C ARG A 89 -2.44 14.52 -5.46
N ASP A 90 -1.53 15.03 -6.28
CA ASP A 90 -0.71 16.19 -5.93
C ASP A 90 -1.48 17.52 -6.13
N GLU A 91 -0.82 18.64 -5.81
CA GLU A 91 -1.40 19.99 -5.93
C GLU A 91 -1.72 20.41 -7.37
N ASP A 92 -0.99 19.85 -8.36
CA ASP A 92 -1.20 20.09 -9.79
C ASP A 92 -2.30 19.17 -10.38
N GLY A 93 -2.83 18.25 -9.57
CA GLY A 93 -3.87 17.29 -9.94
C GLY A 93 -3.34 16.02 -10.61
N ALA A 94 -2.03 15.80 -10.65
CA ALA A 94 -1.46 14.56 -11.15
C ALA A 94 -1.72 13.42 -10.16
N LEU A 95 -1.99 12.23 -10.70
CA LEU A 95 -2.28 11.04 -9.91
C LEU A 95 -1.06 10.12 -9.84
N LEU A 96 -0.72 9.71 -8.62
CA LEU A 96 0.07 8.51 -8.37
C LEU A 96 -0.89 7.35 -8.13
N GLY A 97 -0.79 6.31 -8.96
CA GLY A 97 -1.78 5.24 -9.08
C GLY A 97 -2.51 5.32 -10.42
N PRO A 98 -3.66 4.65 -10.59
CA PRO A 98 -4.41 3.94 -9.56
C PRO A 98 -3.74 2.65 -9.09
N PHE A 99 -3.78 2.42 -7.79
CA PHE A 99 -3.45 1.17 -7.12
C PHE A 99 -4.73 0.45 -6.72
N GLY A 100 -4.63 -0.79 -6.22
CA GLY A 100 -5.78 -1.50 -5.70
C GLY A 100 -5.44 -2.50 -4.60
N PHE A 101 -6.48 -2.91 -3.87
CA PHE A 101 -6.46 -4.01 -2.92
C PHE A 101 -7.85 -4.65 -2.87
N ARG A 102 -7.94 -5.89 -2.41
CA ARG A 102 -9.21 -6.59 -2.18
C ARG A 102 -9.44 -6.73 -0.68
N THR A 103 -10.63 -6.38 -0.20
CA THR A 103 -11.04 -6.64 1.18
C THR A 103 -11.24 -8.13 1.42
N ALA A 104 -11.13 -8.56 2.67
CA ALA A 104 -11.40 -9.95 3.01
C ALA A 104 -12.85 -10.32 2.67
N PRO A 105 -13.12 -11.57 2.25
CA PRO A 105 -14.49 -12.03 2.04
C PRO A 105 -15.26 -12.07 3.36
N ALA A 106 -16.58 -11.85 3.31
CA ALA A 106 -17.42 -11.92 4.51
C ALA A 106 -17.61 -13.36 5.04
N SER A 107 -17.38 -14.37 4.19
CA SER A 107 -17.55 -15.78 4.56
C SER A 107 -16.27 -16.36 5.13
N ALA A 108 -16.38 -16.95 6.32
CA ALA A 108 -15.29 -17.69 6.97
C ALA A 108 -14.90 -18.99 6.23
N ASP A 109 -15.74 -19.47 5.30
CA ASP A 109 -15.49 -20.67 4.51
C ASP A 109 -14.70 -20.39 3.21
N SER A 110 -14.26 -19.14 3.02
CA SER A 110 -13.49 -18.76 1.83
C SER A 110 -12.05 -19.28 1.95
N GLU A 111 -11.55 -19.90 0.88
CA GLU A 111 -10.14 -20.23 0.76
C GLU A 111 -9.33 -18.94 0.58
N ILE A 112 -8.14 -18.89 1.19
CA ILE A 112 -7.21 -17.77 1.07
C ILE A 112 -5.80 -18.28 0.77
N ASP A 113 -5.12 -17.61 -0.15
CA ASP A 113 -3.71 -17.84 -0.46
C ASP A 113 -2.84 -16.91 0.40
N VAL A 114 -2.04 -17.50 1.29
CA VAL A 114 -1.18 -16.75 2.22
C VAL A 114 0.29 -16.95 1.89
N MET A 115 1.01 -15.85 1.74
CA MET A 115 2.46 -15.83 1.58
C MET A 115 3.14 -15.37 2.87
N VAL A 116 4.12 -16.14 3.34
CA VAL A 116 4.86 -15.86 4.57
C VAL A 116 6.37 -15.86 4.29
N PHE A 117 7.05 -14.77 4.61
CA PHE A 117 8.50 -14.65 4.42
C PHE A 117 9.13 -13.64 5.41
N GLY A 118 10.45 -13.62 5.50
CA GLY A 118 11.23 -12.73 6.36
C GLY A 118 12.57 -12.35 5.72
N ASP A 119 13.39 -11.60 6.45
CA ASP A 119 14.81 -11.40 6.14
C ASP A 119 15.07 -10.78 4.75
N SER A 120 14.23 -9.83 4.35
CA SER A 120 14.25 -9.22 3.01
C SER A 120 15.04 -7.90 2.93
N GLY A 121 15.44 -7.33 4.06
CA GLY A 121 15.85 -5.93 4.16
C GLY A 121 17.26 -5.55 3.71
N ARG A 122 17.98 -6.43 3.01
CA ARG A 122 19.40 -6.22 2.68
C ARG A 122 19.61 -5.73 1.25
N GLY A 123 18.59 -5.83 0.40
CA GLY A 123 18.67 -5.53 -1.03
C GLY A 123 19.67 -6.42 -1.78
N PHE A 124 19.85 -7.67 -1.36
CA PHE A 124 20.70 -8.61 -2.09
C PHE A 124 20.00 -9.13 -3.36
N PRO A 125 20.75 -9.50 -4.41
CA PRO A 125 20.17 -9.91 -5.69
C PRO A 125 19.15 -11.05 -5.60
N ASP A 126 19.35 -12.00 -4.69
CA ASP A 126 18.43 -13.11 -4.40
C ASP A 126 17.10 -12.64 -3.82
N GLN A 127 17.09 -11.58 -3.01
CA GLN A 127 15.85 -10.97 -2.49
C GLN A 127 15.03 -10.32 -3.61
N TYR A 128 15.67 -9.75 -4.62
CA TYR A 128 14.97 -9.25 -5.81
C TYR A 128 14.41 -10.38 -6.68
N VAL A 129 15.15 -11.49 -6.83
CA VAL A 129 14.64 -12.68 -7.53
C VAL A 129 13.42 -13.25 -6.80
N LEU A 130 13.45 -13.30 -5.46
CA LEU A 130 12.27 -13.68 -4.67
C LEU A 130 11.12 -12.70 -4.90
N ALA A 131 11.36 -11.39 -4.84
CA ALA A 131 10.34 -10.37 -5.09
C ALA A 131 9.67 -10.52 -6.47
N ASP A 132 10.45 -10.81 -7.52
CA ASP A 132 9.92 -11.07 -8.86
C ASP A 132 9.06 -12.34 -8.89
N GLN A 133 9.45 -13.40 -8.18
CA GLN A 133 8.63 -14.62 -8.06
C GLN A 133 7.33 -14.37 -7.31
N MET A 134 7.37 -13.57 -6.24
CA MET A 134 6.18 -13.23 -5.46
C MET A 134 5.11 -12.53 -6.31
N LEU A 135 5.52 -11.77 -7.32
CA LEU A 135 4.60 -11.10 -8.25
C LEU A 135 3.85 -12.08 -9.19
N THR A 136 4.28 -13.34 -9.26
CA THR A 136 3.67 -14.37 -10.12
C THR A 136 2.72 -15.31 -9.37
N ALA A 137 2.77 -15.31 -8.03
CA ALA A 137 1.93 -16.17 -7.21
C ALA A 137 0.57 -15.52 -6.94
N PRO A 138 -0.53 -16.28 -6.91
CA PRO A 138 -1.76 -15.79 -6.29
C PRO A 138 -1.50 -15.58 -4.79
N VAL A 139 -1.91 -14.42 -4.27
CA VAL A 139 -1.77 -14.09 -2.85
C VAL A 139 -2.87 -13.12 -2.44
N ASP A 140 -3.57 -13.48 -1.37
CA ASP A 140 -4.60 -12.66 -0.73
C ASP A 140 -4.04 -11.93 0.50
N LEU A 141 -3.07 -12.55 1.20
CA LEU A 141 -2.44 -12.00 2.39
C LEU A 141 -0.93 -12.27 2.40
N ILE A 142 -0.17 -11.24 2.73
CA ILE A 142 1.27 -11.34 2.97
C ILE A 142 1.54 -11.12 4.46
N ILE A 143 2.28 -12.05 5.08
CA ILE A 143 2.81 -11.90 6.43
C ILE A 143 4.33 -11.82 6.34
N HIS A 144 4.89 -10.63 6.63
CA HIS A 144 6.33 -10.48 6.78
C HIS A 144 6.75 -10.72 8.23
N THR A 145 7.63 -11.68 8.49
CA THR A 145 7.95 -12.17 9.84
C THR A 145 9.07 -11.38 10.54
N GLY A 146 9.33 -10.14 10.13
CA GLY A 146 10.42 -9.30 10.63
C GLY A 146 11.63 -9.25 9.70
N ASP A 147 12.64 -8.45 10.10
CA ASP A 147 13.87 -8.23 9.34
C ASP A 147 13.65 -7.62 7.95
N ILE A 148 12.83 -6.56 7.95
CA ILE A 148 12.37 -5.82 6.77
C ILE A 148 13.43 -4.85 6.23
N ALA A 149 14.32 -4.35 7.09
CA ALA A 149 15.36 -3.39 6.73
C ALA A 149 16.64 -3.64 7.54
N TYR A 150 17.79 -3.62 6.87
CA TYR A 150 19.11 -3.86 7.47
C TYR A 150 20.14 -2.79 7.06
N PRO A 151 21.19 -2.57 7.87
CA PRO A 151 21.36 -3.15 9.20
C PRO A 151 20.71 -2.33 10.33
N ASN A 152 20.25 -1.11 10.06
CA ASN A 152 19.85 -0.17 11.13
C ASN A 152 18.35 0.15 11.16
N GLY A 153 17.58 -0.31 10.16
CA GLY A 153 16.16 0.00 10.04
C GLY A 153 15.90 1.47 9.68
N THR A 154 16.82 2.13 8.97
CA THR A 154 16.60 3.52 8.53
C THR A 154 15.57 3.60 7.40
N LEU A 155 14.95 4.77 7.20
CA LEU A 155 14.04 4.97 6.08
C LEU A 155 14.70 4.72 4.71
N GLN A 156 16.01 4.96 4.55
CA GLN A 156 16.73 4.65 3.31
C GLN A 156 16.91 3.15 3.06
N GLU A 157 16.75 2.32 4.09
CA GLU A 157 16.88 0.87 4.01
C GLU A 157 15.51 0.17 3.75
N PHE A 158 14.42 0.94 3.60
CA PHE A 158 13.08 0.48 3.17
C PHE A 158 12.79 0.85 1.71
#